data_AF-A0A849IMY5-F1
#
_entry.id   AF-A0A849IMY5-F1
#
_cell.length_a   1.000
_cell.length_b   1.000
_cell.length_c   1.000
_cell.angle_alpha   90.00
_cell.angle_beta   90.00
_cell.angle_gamma   90.00
#
_symmetry.space_group_name_H-M   'P 1'
#
loop_
_entity.id
_entity.type
_entity.pdbx_description
1 polymer ?
#
loop_
_entity_poly.entity_id
_entity_poly.type
_entity_poly.pdbx_seq_one_letter_code
_entity_poly.pdbx_strand_id
1 'polypeptide(L)'
;MSAEIELEFIRSMLSSGHRCVRLERHSLLLWGLIGGSLCAFTDLVVTQDRFPDLKIRALALFCWLFFWLGGAAWLDHVMTKRSRSDRDETLPFVQAQITRAWWMLLFMGILGSVAMSFYGGGYMVYAFWTVLLGLGIYLFGLFSLPVVEWIGLAAILVGIAGLAAHLGMGTTKWLAADSFAIGLPLAGWMMEKNMGASLPGRTAALLFWLFLVISPALFLGVREAPAPKAGVKVVSLPGGSEVLLKMEMNGDLLAARPADGLSFTLLQPLEVAMKDGVPEGRFRFGAGKWQSIRDGVLDLRISALSPRLENGMPVVHAVASLKVSGR
;
A
#
# COMPACT_ATOMS: atom_id res chain seq x y z
N MET A 1 -10.58 36.98 -19.16
CA MET A 1 -9.91 36.18 -20.22
C MET A 1 -10.80 34.98 -20.45
N SER A 2 -11.38 34.82 -21.64
CA SER A 2 -12.44 33.82 -21.90
C SER A 2 -11.87 32.40 -21.98
N ALA A 3 -12.62 31.41 -21.51
CA ALA A 3 -12.22 29.99 -21.48
C ALA A 3 -11.89 29.42 -22.87
N GLU A 4 -12.44 30.00 -23.93
CA GLU A 4 -12.12 29.64 -25.32
C GLU A 4 -10.69 30.00 -25.71
N ILE A 5 -10.18 31.16 -25.29
CA ILE A 5 -8.79 31.58 -25.55
C ILE A 5 -7.82 30.66 -24.81
N GLU A 6 -8.17 30.21 -23.60
CA GLU A 6 -7.36 29.28 -22.82
C GLU A 6 -7.31 27.88 -23.46
N LEU A 7 -8.44 27.39 -23.97
CA LEU A 7 -8.51 26.13 -24.72
C LEU A 7 -7.74 26.18 -26.05
N GLU A 8 -7.80 27.31 -26.75
CA GLU A 8 -7.10 27.51 -28.01
C GLU A 8 -5.58 27.63 -27.80
N PHE A 9 -5.15 28.24 -26.70
CA PHE A 9 -3.75 28.28 -26.27
C PHE A 9 -3.23 26.90 -25.84
N ILE A 10 -4.05 26.09 -25.15
CA ILE A 10 -3.71 24.70 -24.82
C ILE A 10 -3.60 23.86 -26.11
N ARG A 11 -4.53 24.03 -27.04
CA ARG A 11 -4.48 23.33 -28.34
C ARG A 11 -3.28 23.72 -29.17
N SER A 12 -2.91 25.01 -29.20
CA SER A 12 -1.73 25.48 -29.94
C SER A 12 -0.41 25.09 -29.26
N MET A 13 -0.35 25.04 -27.92
CA MET A 13 0.81 24.50 -27.20
C MET A 13 0.97 22.99 -27.38
N LEU A 14 -0.13 22.22 -27.34
CA LEU A 14 -0.11 20.77 -27.56
C LEU A 14 0.24 20.44 -29.03
N SER A 15 -0.28 21.20 -30.00
CA SER A 15 0.03 21.00 -31.42
C SER A 15 1.46 21.40 -31.79
N SER A 16 2.06 22.32 -31.04
CA SER A 16 3.47 22.74 -31.19
C SER A 16 4.46 21.92 -30.34
N GLY A 17 3.99 20.87 -29.65
CA GLY A 17 4.84 19.97 -28.85
C GLY A 17 5.48 20.63 -27.63
N HIS A 18 4.99 21.80 -27.20
CA HIS A 18 5.50 22.49 -26.02
C HIS A 18 5.09 21.75 -24.75
N ARG A 19 6.10 21.30 -23.98
CA ARG A 19 5.91 20.56 -22.73
C ARG A 19 5.41 21.53 -21.65
N CYS A 20 4.14 21.40 -21.28
CA CYS A 20 3.46 22.36 -20.42
C CYS A 20 3.72 22.14 -18.92
N VAL A 21 4.31 20.99 -18.54
CA VAL A 21 4.48 20.61 -17.14
C VAL A 21 5.89 20.10 -16.88
N ARG A 22 6.56 20.74 -15.91
CA ARG A 22 7.85 20.32 -15.39
C ARG A 22 7.69 19.87 -13.95
N LEU A 23 7.88 18.58 -13.71
CA LEU A 23 8.07 18.03 -12.37
C LEU A 23 9.44 18.45 -11.86
N GLU A 24 9.48 19.06 -10.69
CA GLU A 24 10.74 19.42 -10.04
C GLU A 24 11.33 18.19 -9.34
N ARG A 25 12.64 18.01 -9.45
CA ARG A 25 13.33 16.85 -8.88
C ARG A 25 13.22 16.80 -7.35
N HIS A 26 13.22 17.95 -6.68
CA HIS A 26 13.04 18.00 -5.21
C HIS A 26 11.68 17.46 -4.79
N SER A 27 10.64 17.66 -5.60
CA SER A 27 9.29 17.16 -5.31
C SER A 27 9.28 15.63 -5.34
N LEU A 28 9.85 15.03 -6.40
CA LEU A 28 9.96 13.57 -6.51
C LEU A 28 10.79 12.95 -5.38
N LEU A 29 11.89 13.60 -4.97
CA LEU A 29 12.71 13.16 -3.84
C LEU A 29 11.94 13.25 -2.51
N LEU A 30 11.25 14.36 -2.27
CA LEU A 30 10.48 14.59 -1.05
C LEU A 30 9.33 13.59 -0.91
N TRP A 31 8.55 13.43 -1.98
CA TRP A 31 7.45 12.46 -2.03
C TRP A 31 7.95 11.02 -1.93
N GLY A 32 9.09 10.71 -2.56
CA GLY A 32 9.70 9.39 -2.45
C GLY A 32 10.15 9.08 -1.03
N LEU A 33 10.83 10.02 -0.38
CA LEU A 33 11.31 9.85 0.99
C LEU A 33 10.15 9.69 1.97
N ILE A 34 9.17 10.61 1.93
CA ILE A 34 8.07 10.62 2.89
C ILE A 34 7.12 9.45 2.64
N GLY A 35 6.70 9.23 1.39
CA GLY A 35 5.82 8.12 1.02
C GLY A 35 6.44 6.76 1.31
N GLY A 36 7.72 6.58 0.99
CA GLY A 36 8.45 5.34 1.26
C GLY A 36 8.62 5.07 2.75
N SER A 37 8.96 6.11 3.52
CA SER A 37 9.08 6.02 4.99
C SER A 37 7.74 5.70 5.64
N LEU A 38 6.65 6.34 5.19
CA LEU A 38 5.30 6.04 5.67
C LEU A 38 4.95 4.57 5.39
N CYS A 39 5.21 4.07 4.17
CA CYS A 39 4.93 2.67 3.86
C CYS A 39 5.77 1.71 4.73
N ALA A 40 7.05 1.98 4.93
CA ALA A 40 7.94 1.10 5.69
C ALA A 40 7.65 1.08 7.21
N PHE A 41 7.37 2.26 7.79
CA PHE A 41 7.43 2.44 9.25
C PHE A 41 6.08 2.68 9.93
N THR A 42 4.98 2.88 9.20
CA THR A 42 3.66 3.13 9.83
C THR A 42 3.26 2.03 10.79
N ASP A 43 3.48 0.75 10.44
CA ASP A 43 3.17 -0.39 11.31
C ASP A 43 4.03 -0.46 12.59
N LEU A 44 5.12 0.30 12.70
CA LEU A 44 5.90 0.39 13.94
C LEU A 44 5.33 1.42 14.92
N VAL A 45 4.63 2.43 14.40
CA VAL A 45 4.09 3.54 15.18
C VAL A 45 2.64 3.29 15.55
N VAL A 46 1.84 2.84 14.58
CA VAL A 46 0.40 2.58 14.73
C VAL A 46 0.18 1.07 14.80
N THR A 47 0.35 0.51 16.00
CA THR A 47 0.19 -0.93 16.26
C THR A 47 -1.10 -1.24 17.01
N GLN A 48 -1.56 -2.48 16.91
CA GLN A 48 -2.68 -2.97 17.73
C GLN A 48 -2.34 -2.98 19.23
N ASP A 49 -1.07 -3.23 19.59
CA ASP A 49 -0.61 -3.21 20.98
C ASP A 49 -0.66 -1.81 21.61
N ARG A 50 -0.35 -0.77 20.82
CA ARG A 50 -0.37 0.63 21.28
C ARG A 50 -1.77 1.24 21.24
N PHE A 51 -2.57 0.87 20.23
CA PHE A 51 -3.94 1.34 20.04
C PHE A 51 -4.88 0.13 19.86
N PRO A 52 -5.35 -0.45 20.98
CA PRO A 52 -6.21 -1.64 20.94
C PRO A 52 -7.60 -1.31 20.39
N ASP A 53 -8.15 -0.15 20.74
CA ASP A 53 -9.42 0.35 20.21
C ASP A 53 -9.27 0.71 18.71
N LEU A 54 -10.13 0.14 17.88
CA LEU A 54 -10.16 0.35 16.44
C LEU A 54 -10.36 1.82 16.05
N LYS A 55 -11.29 2.52 16.72
CA LYS A 55 -11.61 3.93 16.43
C LYS A 55 -10.43 4.82 16.75
N ILE A 56 -9.79 4.59 17.90
CA ILE A 56 -8.60 5.36 18.32
C ILE A 56 -7.44 5.06 17.38
N ARG A 57 -7.24 3.80 16.98
CA ARG A 57 -6.20 3.41 16.02
C ARG A 57 -6.40 4.05 14.65
N ALA A 58 -7.63 4.07 14.14
CA ALA A 58 -7.97 4.70 12.86
C ALA A 58 -7.75 6.22 12.91
N LEU A 59 -8.12 6.87 14.02
CA LEU A 59 -7.83 8.29 14.24
C LEU A 59 -6.33 8.57 14.32
N ALA A 60 -5.57 7.73 15.04
CA ALA A 60 -4.12 7.84 15.11
C ALA A 60 -3.47 7.70 13.73
N LEU A 61 -3.92 6.74 12.91
CA LEU A 61 -3.48 6.58 11.53
C LEU A 61 -3.81 7.81 10.68
N PHE A 62 -5.03 8.35 10.79
CA PHE A 62 -5.43 9.57 10.10
C PHE A 62 -4.51 10.75 10.44
N CYS A 63 -4.31 11.02 11.73
CA CYS A 63 -3.44 12.09 12.20
C CYS A 63 -1.99 11.89 11.74
N TRP A 64 -1.49 10.65 11.80
CA TRP A 64 -0.15 10.29 11.34
C TRP A 64 0.05 10.58 9.86
N LEU A 65 -0.84 10.07 9.00
CA LEU A 65 -0.76 10.28 7.55
C LEU A 65 -0.97 11.74 7.18
N PHE A 66 -1.95 12.41 7.80
CA PHE A 66 -2.24 13.82 7.56
C PHE A 66 -1.06 14.72 7.95
N PHE A 67 -0.40 14.45 9.08
CA PHE A 67 0.76 15.20 9.51
C PHE A 67 1.92 15.08 8.51
N TRP A 68 2.28 13.86 8.12
CA TRP A 68 3.42 13.64 7.23
C TRP A 68 3.14 14.06 5.78
N LEU A 69 2.00 13.68 5.21
CA LEU A 69 1.65 14.04 3.84
C LEU A 69 1.28 15.53 3.73
N GLY A 70 0.61 16.11 4.74
CA GLY A 70 0.34 17.54 4.81
C GLY A 70 1.60 18.37 5.00
N GLY A 71 2.54 17.90 5.82
CA GLY A 71 3.87 18.52 5.98
C GLY A 71 4.68 18.46 4.69
N ALA A 72 4.71 17.30 4.02
CA ALA A 72 5.30 17.13 2.69
C ALA A 72 4.66 18.09 1.69
N ALA A 73 3.33 18.21 1.73
CA ALA A 73 2.56 19.04 0.82
C ALA A 73 2.95 20.51 0.91
N TRP A 74 2.96 20.99 2.15
CA TRP A 74 3.34 22.36 2.46
C TRP A 74 4.78 22.64 2.08
N LEU A 75 5.71 21.74 2.41
CA LEU A 75 7.13 21.90 2.07
C LEU A 75 7.36 21.91 0.55
N ASP A 76 6.74 21.00 -0.19
CA ASP A 76 6.81 20.96 -1.65
C ASP A 76 6.27 22.26 -2.27
N HIS A 77 5.15 22.77 -1.74
CA HIS A 77 4.57 24.03 -2.19
C HIS A 77 5.53 25.21 -1.95
N VAL A 78 6.12 25.31 -0.75
CA VAL A 78 7.06 26.39 -0.41
C VAL A 78 8.32 26.31 -1.27
N MET A 79 8.91 25.13 -1.42
CA MET A 79 10.13 24.93 -2.23
C MET A 79 9.88 25.23 -3.71
N THR A 80 8.75 24.77 -4.24
CA THR A 80 8.38 25.02 -5.64
C THR A 80 8.10 26.51 -5.87
N LYS A 81 7.44 27.19 -4.92
CA LYS A 81 7.22 28.64 -5.00
C LYS A 81 8.54 29.42 -4.99
N ARG A 82 9.49 29.06 -4.13
CA ARG A 82 10.83 29.68 -4.07
C ARG A 82 11.61 29.48 -5.36
N SER A 83 11.78 28.22 -5.79
CA SER A 83 12.52 27.87 -7.01
C SER A 83 12.00 28.58 -8.26
N ARG A 84 10.69 28.84 -8.33
CA ARG A 84 10.07 29.55 -9.46
C ARG A 84 10.13 31.06 -9.36
N SER A 85 10.04 31.60 -8.14
CA SER A 85 10.29 33.02 -7.91
C SER A 85 11.71 33.40 -8.31
N ASP A 86 12.67 32.51 -8.09
CA ASP A 86 14.07 32.71 -8.49
C ASP A 86 14.28 32.64 -10.01
N ARG A 87 13.29 32.12 -10.76
CA ARG A 87 13.32 31.95 -12.23
C ARG A 87 12.36 32.88 -12.98
N ASP A 88 11.63 33.76 -12.28
CA ASP A 88 10.55 34.59 -12.83
C ASP A 88 9.51 33.82 -13.67
N GLU A 89 9.27 32.54 -13.33
CA GLU A 89 8.33 31.67 -14.05
C GLU A 89 6.93 31.72 -13.43
N THR A 90 5.89 32.01 -14.22
CA THR A 90 4.49 31.88 -13.79
C THR A 90 4.01 30.42 -13.90
N LEU A 91 3.11 30.01 -13.01
CA LEU A 91 2.56 28.65 -13.00
C LEU A 91 1.63 28.44 -14.20
N PRO A 92 1.92 27.47 -15.10
CA PRO A 92 0.98 27.10 -16.14
C PRO A 92 -0.32 26.58 -15.52
N PHE A 93 -1.47 26.98 -16.07
CA PHE A 93 -2.78 26.54 -15.59
C PHE A 93 -2.87 25.00 -15.45
N VAL A 94 -2.40 24.28 -16.47
CA VAL A 94 -2.38 22.80 -16.51
C VAL A 94 -1.61 22.22 -15.32
N GLN A 95 -0.45 22.79 -14.99
CA GLN A 95 0.34 22.33 -13.86
C GLN A 95 -0.41 22.54 -12.53
N ALA A 96 -1.09 23.68 -12.36
CA ALA A 96 -1.88 23.92 -11.16
C ALA A 96 -3.02 22.91 -11.00
N GLN A 97 -3.70 22.54 -12.10
CA GLN A 97 -4.77 21.55 -12.07
C GLN A 97 -4.26 20.13 -11.76
N ILE A 98 -3.16 19.69 -12.37
CA ILE A 98 -2.57 18.38 -12.08
C ILE A 98 -2.08 18.31 -10.64
N THR A 99 -1.49 19.39 -10.13
CA THR A 99 -1.05 19.47 -8.73
C THR A 99 -2.26 19.36 -7.78
N ARG A 100 -3.40 19.98 -8.10
CA ARG A 100 -4.65 19.77 -7.35
C ARG A 100 -5.16 18.34 -7.40
N ALA A 101 -5.14 17.72 -8.58
CA ALA A 101 -5.51 16.31 -8.73
C ALA A 101 -4.60 15.41 -7.88
N TRP A 102 -3.30 15.66 -7.86
CA TRP A 102 -2.34 14.98 -6.98
C TRP A 102 -2.70 15.10 -5.50
N TRP A 103 -3.02 16.31 -5.02
CA TRP A 103 -3.48 16.49 -3.63
C TRP A 103 -4.75 15.71 -3.32
N MET A 104 -5.72 15.71 -4.26
CA MET A 104 -6.96 14.96 -4.09
C MET A 104 -6.70 13.46 -4.03
N LEU A 105 -5.79 12.92 -4.85
CA LEU A 105 -5.39 11.52 -4.80
C LEU A 105 -4.72 11.15 -3.47
N LEU A 106 -3.84 12.00 -2.93
CA LEU A 106 -3.22 11.78 -1.62
C LEU A 106 -4.27 11.81 -0.50
N PHE A 107 -5.18 12.77 -0.53
CA PHE A 107 -6.27 12.85 0.44
C PHE A 107 -7.20 11.62 0.37
N MET A 108 -7.51 11.17 -0.85
CA MET A 108 -8.22 9.91 -1.09
C MET A 108 -7.44 8.71 -0.52
N GLY A 109 -6.12 8.69 -0.66
CA GLY A 109 -5.24 7.69 -0.04
C GLY A 109 -5.40 7.63 1.48
N ILE A 110 -5.41 8.80 2.13
CA ILE A 110 -5.61 8.92 3.59
C ILE A 110 -6.99 8.39 3.98
N LEU A 111 -8.05 8.91 3.36
CA LEU A 111 -9.43 8.50 3.66
C LEU A 111 -9.66 7.01 3.39
N GLY A 112 -9.12 6.50 2.28
CA GLY A 112 -9.20 5.08 1.92
C GLY A 112 -8.50 4.19 2.95
N SER A 113 -7.33 4.59 3.45
CA SER A 113 -6.61 3.85 4.50
C SER A 113 -7.41 3.79 5.81
N VAL A 114 -8.05 4.90 6.18
CA VAL A 114 -8.93 4.97 7.35
C VAL A 114 -10.19 4.14 7.14
N ALA A 115 -10.84 4.24 5.98
CA ALA A 115 -12.02 3.45 5.63
C ALA A 115 -11.71 1.94 5.69
N MET A 116 -10.57 1.50 5.15
CA MET A 116 -10.15 0.10 5.20
C MET A 116 -9.89 -0.41 6.62
N SER A 117 -9.67 0.49 7.60
CA SER A 117 -9.60 0.11 9.01
C SER A 117 -10.98 -0.26 9.56
N PHE A 118 -12.06 0.41 9.12
CA PHE A 118 -13.42 0.16 9.59
C PHE A 118 -14.15 -0.94 8.81
N TYR A 119 -14.00 -0.95 7.48
CA TYR A 119 -14.72 -1.85 6.60
C TYR A 119 -13.93 -3.10 6.22
N GLY A 120 -12.71 -3.25 6.74
CA GLY A 120 -11.76 -4.28 6.33
C GLY A 120 -11.04 -3.92 5.03
N GLY A 121 -10.20 -4.84 4.55
CA GLY A 121 -9.37 -4.59 3.36
C GLY A 121 -7.99 -3.99 3.66
N GLY A 122 -7.55 -4.02 4.92
CA GLY A 122 -6.21 -3.58 5.32
C GLY A 122 -5.08 -4.21 4.47
N TYR A 123 -5.25 -5.47 4.04
CA TYR A 123 -4.30 -6.17 3.17
C TYR A 123 -4.09 -5.49 1.80
N MET A 124 -5.06 -4.67 1.35
CA MET A 124 -5.01 -3.96 0.06
C MET A 124 -4.39 -2.57 0.17
N VAL A 125 -4.18 -2.03 1.38
CA VAL A 125 -3.79 -0.62 1.59
C VAL A 125 -2.53 -0.26 0.79
N TYR A 126 -1.49 -1.10 0.83
CA TYR A 126 -0.23 -0.81 0.15
C TYR A 126 -0.35 -0.90 -1.39
N ALA A 127 -1.13 -1.84 -1.90
CA ALA A 127 -1.41 -1.91 -3.33
C ALA A 127 -2.24 -0.70 -3.80
N PHE A 128 -3.21 -0.27 -2.99
CA PHE A 128 -4.00 0.93 -3.24
C PHE A 128 -3.11 2.18 -3.31
N TRP A 129 -2.19 2.38 -2.36
CA TRP A 129 -1.21 3.46 -2.40
C TRP A 129 -0.31 3.41 -3.63
N THR A 130 0.13 2.21 -4.03
CA THR A 130 0.94 2.02 -5.25
C THR A 130 0.17 2.42 -6.51
N VAL A 131 -1.12 2.08 -6.59
CA VAL A 131 -2.00 2.47 -7.70
C VAL A 131 -2.25 3.99 -7.71
N LEU A 132 -2.53 4.60 -6.56
CA LEU A 132 -2.71 6.06 -6.46
C LEU A 132 -1.45 6.83 -6.85
N LEU A 133 -0.28 6.35 -6.42
CA LEU A 133 1.02 6.88 -6.84
C LEU A 133 1.15 6.80 -8.36
N GLY A 134 0.92 5.62 -8.94
CA GLY A 134 1.01 5.40 -10.37
C GLY A 134 0.04 6.29 -11.17
N LEU A 135 -1.18 6.47 -10.68
CA LEU A 135 -2.16 7.38 -11.27
C LEU A 135 -1.68 8.84 -11.23
N GLY A 136 -1.11 9.29 -10.11
CA GLY A 136 -0.55 10.63 -10.00
C GLY A 136 0.61 10.85 -10.97
N ILE A 137 1.59 9.94 -10.99
CA ILE A 137 2.72 9.99 -11.92
C ILE A 137 2.23 9.97 -13.37
N TYR A 138 1.26 9.11 -13.69
CA TYR A 138 0.67 9.01 -15.03
C TYR A 138 0.03 10.34 -15.46
N LEU A 139 -0.75 11.00 -14.59
CA LEU A 139 -1.34 12.31 -14.86
C LEU A 139 -0.27 13.38 -15.14
N PHE A 140 0.84 13.38 -14.40
CA PHE A 140 1.97 14.25 -14.72
C PHE A 140 2.66 13.86 -16.04
N GLY A 141 2.76 12.57 -16.33
CA GLY A 141 3.37 12.00 -17.53
C GLY A 141 2.68 12.44 -18.82
N LEU A 142 1.34 12.46 -18.83
CA LEU A 142 0.52 12.88 -19.96
C LEU A 142 0.88 14.27 -20.52
N PHE A 143 1.39 15.16 -19.66
CA PHE A 143 1.71 16.55 -20.02
C PHE A 143 3.20 16.90 -19.90
N SER A 144 4.07 15.91 -19.62
CA SER A 144 5.51 16.12 -19.45
C SER A 144 6.35 15.27 -20.42
N LEU A 145 6.57 14.00 -20.11
CA LEU A 145 7.46 13.08 -20.80
C LEU A 145 6.84 11.69 -20.94
N PRO A 146 6.94 11.04 -22.13
CA PRO A 146 6.41 9.69 -22.33
C PRO A 146 6.98 8.63 -21.38
N VAL A 147 8.23 8.77 -20.93
CA VAL A 147 8.84 7.84 -19.96
C VAL A 147 8.16 7.92 -18.59
N VAL A 148 7.72 9.11 -18.17
CA VAL A 148 7.01 9.30 -16.90
C VAL A 148 5.63 8.68 -16.96
N GLU A 149 4.94 8.85 -18.08
CA GLU A 149 3.66 8.18 -18.36
C GLU A 149 3.79 6.66 -18.22
N TRP A 150 4.84 6.07 -18.82
CA TRP A 150 5.09 4.63 -18.77
C TRP A 150 5.41 4.14 -17.35
N ILE A 151 6.17 4.92 -16.58
CA ILE A 151 6.44 4.63 -15.16
C ILE A 151 5.15 4.68 -14.34
N GLY A 152 4.29 5.68 -14.57
CA GLY A 152 2.99 5.78 -13.90
C GLY A 152 2.10 4.58 -14.21
N LEU A 153 2.00 4.19 -15.48
CA LEU A 153 1.26 3.00 -15.90
C LEU A 153 1.83 1.72 -15.29
N ALA A 154 3.16 1.58 -15.27
CA ALA A 154 3.83 0.44 -14.67
C ALA A 154 3.55 0.35 -13.16
N ALA A 155 3.60 1.46 -12.42
CA ALA A 155 3.26 1.47 -11.00
C ALA A 155 1.80 1.03 -10.75
N ILE A 156 0.84 1.48 -11.58
CA ILE A 156 -0.56 1.00 -11.51
C ILE A 156 -0.61 -0.52 -11.71
N LEU A 157 0.03 -1.02 -12.78
CA LEU A 157 0.04 -2.45 -13.10
C LEU A 157 0.71 -3.28 -12.01
N VAL A 158 1.79 -2.78 -11.41
CA VAL A 158 2.47 -3.45 -10.30
C VAL A 158 1.56 -3.55 -9.07
N GLY A 159 0.86 -2.48 -8.72
CA GLY A 159 -0.12 -2.51 -7.61
C GLY A 159 -1.25 -3.51 -7.84
N ILE A 160 -1.82 -3.53 -9.05
CA ILE A 160 -2.89 -4.47 -9.43
C ILE A 160 -2.37 -5.91 -9.50
N ALA A 161 -1.21 -6.12 -10.13
CA ALA A 161 -0.59 -7.44 -10.26
C ALA A 161 -0.21 -8.02 -8.89
N GLY A 162 0.24 -7.19 -7.95
CA GLY A 162 0.52 -7.61 -6.57
C GLY A 162 -0.72 -8.18 -5.87
N LEU A 163 -1.88 -7.56 -6.07
CA LEU A 163 -3.15 -8.08 -5.56
C LEU A 163 -3.60 -9.35 -6.30
N ALA A 164 -3.52 -9.36 -7.64
CA ALA A 164 -3.91 -10.50 -8.46
C ALA A 164 -3.05 -11.75 -8.17
N ALA A 165 -1.76 -11.55 -7.90
CA ALA A 165 -0.83 -12.59 -7.48
C ALA A 165 -0.98 -13.01 -6.01
N HIS A 166 -1.92 -12.41 -5.26
CA HIS A 166 -2.16 -12.70 -3.84
C HIS A 166 -0.90 -12.54 -2.97
N LEU A 167 -0.08 -11.54 -3.27
CA LEU A 167 1.11 -11.26 -2.49
C LEU A 167 0.73 -10.90 -1.05
N GLY A 168 1.47 -11.45 -0.09
CA GLY A 168 1.28 -11.15 1.33
C GLY A 168 1.49 -9.66 1.65
N MET A 169 0.92 -9.22 2.77
CA MET A 169 0.96 -7.81 3.20
C MET A 169 2.40 -7.28 3.33
N GLY A 170 3.33 -8.11 3.82
CA GLY A 170 4.75 -7.75 3.88
C GLY A 170 5.33 -7.40 2.50
N THR A 171 5.04 -8.21 1.47
CA THR A 171 5.56 -7.97 0.12
C THR A 171 4.93 -6.74 -0.53
N THR A 172 3.60 -6.58 -0.42
CA THR A 172 2.92 -5.40 -0.99
C THR A 172 3.34 -4.11 -0.29
N LYS A 173 3.61 -4.17 1.02
CA LYS A 173 4.21 -3.08 1.80
C LYS A 173 5.56 -2.62 1.26
N TRP A 174 6.51 -3.55 1.11
CA TRP A 174 7.83 -3.21 0.58
C TRP A 174 7.77 -2.75 -0.86
N LEU A 175 6.85 -3.31 -1.65
CA LEU A 175 6.62 -2.90 -3.01
C LEU A 175 6.10 -1.46 -3.12
N ALA A 176 5.17 -1.07 -2.23
CA ALA A 176 4.74 0.32 -2.11
C ALA A 176 5.90 1.21 -1.64
N ALA A 177 6.62 0.79 -0.60
CA ALA A 177 7.76 1.54 -0.07
C ALA A 177 8.83 1.81 -1.13
N ASP A 178 9.21 0.80 -1.92
CA ASP A 178 10.19 0.91 -3.00
C ASP A 178 9.66 1.75 -4.17
N SER A 179 8.37 1.62 -4.51
CA SER A 179 7.73 2.44 -5.55
C SER A 179 7.83 3.93 -5.22
N PHE A 180 7.72 4.30 -3.94
CA PHE A 180 7.99 5.67 -3.49
C PHE A 180 9.49 5.96 -3.37
N ALA A 181 10.21 5.24 -2.50
CA ALA A 181 11.57 5.58 -2.07
C ALA A 181 12.62 5.45 -3.17
N ILE A 182 12.47 4.47 -4.07
CA ILE A 182 13.38 4.24 -5.19
C ILE A 182 12.74 4.75 -6.48
N GLY A 183 11.46 4.41 -6.69
CA GLY A 183 10.75 4.68 -7.93
C GLY A 183 10.66 6.16 -8.29
N LEU A 184 10.28 7.03 -7.35
CA LEU A 184 10.15 8.47 -7.61
C LEU A 184 11.51 9.17 -7.85
N PRO A 185 12.54 8.99 -7.01
CA PRO A 185 13.87 9.54 -7.29
C PRO A 185 14.45 9.07 -8.63
N LEU A 186 14.28 7.78 -8.93
CA LEU A 186 14.76 7.20 -10.18
C LEU A 186 14.01 7.77 -11.39
N ALA A 187 12.68 7.94 -11.29
CA ALA A 187 11.90 8.62 -12.32
C ALA A 187 12.44 10.03 -12.58
N GLY A 188 12.73 10.80 -11.53
CA GLY A 188 13.32 12.15 -11.66
C GLY A 188 14.68 12.14 -12.37
N TRP A 189 15.55 11.17 -12.07
CA TRP A 189 16.83 11.02 -12.76
C TRP A 189 16.67 10.61 -14.24
N MET A 190 15.73 9.71 -14.54
CA MET A 190 15.47 9.25 -15.90
C MET A 190 14.87 10.35 -16.78
N MET A 191 14.07 11.26 -16.20
CA MET A 191 13.50 12.41 -16.91
C MET A 191 14.58 13.31 -17.52
N GLU A 192 15.68 13.56 -16.78
CA GLU A 192 16.79 14.38 -17.25
C GLU A 192 17.55 13.71 -18.41
N LYS A 193 17.76 12.39 -18.34
CA LYS A 193 18.59 11.66 -19.32
C LYS A 193 17.85 11.22 -20.58
N ASN A 194 16.54 10.99 -20.51
CA ASN A 194 15.77 10.37 -21.60
C ASN A 194 14.88 11.35 -22.37
N MET A 195 15.16 12.67 -22.35
CA MET A 195 14.33 13.69 -23.02
C MET A 195 14.12 13.49 -24.53
N GLY A 196 14.93 12.64 -25.18
CA GLY A 196 14.80 12.27 -26.61
C GLY A 196 15.08 10.80 -26.91
N ALA A 197 14.97 9.90 -25.91
CA ALA A 197 15.29 8.49 -26.11
C ALA A 197 14.36 7.82 -27.15
N SER A 198 14.94 6.98 -28.00
CA SER A 198 14.22 6.10 -28.93
C SER A 198 13.39 5.07 -28.17
N LEU A 199 12.42 4.42 -28.85
CA LEU A 199 11.56 3.40 -28.25
C LEU A 199 12.36 2.33 -27.47
N PRO A 200 13.45 1.75 -27.99
CA PRO A 200 14.27 0.79 -27.23
C PRO A 200 14.88 1.38 -25.96
N GLY A 201 15.34 2.64 -26.02
CA GLY A 201 15.90 3.33 -24.86
C GLY A 201 14.86 3.54 -23.76
N ARG A 202 13.62 3.85 -24.13
CA ARG A 202 12.49 3.99 -23.18
C ARG A 202 12.09 2.65 -22.56
N THR A 203 12.05 1.58 -23.35
CA THR A 203 11.77 0.23 -22.85
C THR A 203 12.86 -0.25 -21.89
N ALA A 204 14.14 -0.04 -22.23
CA ALA A 204 15.26 -0.39 -21.36
C ALA A 204 15.21 0.40 -20.04
N ALA A 205 14.91 1.69 -20.13
CA ALA A 205 14.67 2.56 -18.99
C ALA A 205 13.53 2.04 -18.09
N LEU A 206 12.38 1.67 -18.67
CA LEU A 206 11.25 1.12 -17.92
C LEU A 206 11.59 -0.22 -17.26
N LEU A 207 12.27 -1.12 -17.97
CA LEU A 207 12.71 -2.42 -17.44
C LEU A 207 13.70 -2.23 -16.28
N PHE A 208 14.62 -1.27 -16.40
CA PHE A 208 15.54 -0.92 -15.34
C PHE A 208 14.81 -0.37 -14.11
N TRP A 209 13.81 0.49 -14.30
CA TRP A 209 12.97 1.00 -13.23
C TRP A 209 12.20 -0.12 -12.52
N LEU A 210 11.54 -1.00 -13.28
CA LEU A 210 10.80 -2.15 -12.75
C LEU A 210 11.71 -3.08 -11.95
N PHE A 211 12.90 -3.38 -12.48
CA PHE A 211 13.87 -4.21 -11.79
C PHE A 211 14.24 -3.61 -10.42
N LEU A 212 14.58 -2.32 -10.38
CA LEU A 212 14.98 -1.68 -9.12
C LEU A 212 13.84 -1.52 -8.11
N VAL A 213 12.59 -1.40 -8.55
CA VAL A 213 11.44 -1.28 -7.65
C VAL A 213 10.96 -2.65 -7.14
N ILE A 214 10.97 -3.68 -8.00
CA ILE A 214 10.41 -4.99 -7.66
C ILE A 214 11.42 -5.87 -6.92
N SER A 215 12.71 -5.84 -7.31
CA SER A 215 13.71 -6.76 -6.74
C SER A 215 13.91 -6.62 -5.23
N PRO A 216 14.05 -5.41 -4.65
CA PRO A 216 14.21 -5.29 -3.19
C PRO A 216 12.93 -5.69 -2.45
N ALA A 217 11.77 -5.32 -2.98
CA ALA A 217 10.47 -5.68 -2.40
C ALA A 217 10.24 -7.19 -2.33
N LEU A 218 10.59 -7.93 -3.38
CA LEU A 218 10.50 -9.40 -3.36
C LEU A 218 11.51 -10.02 -2.40
N PHE A 219 12.72 -9.44 -2.29
CA PHE A 219 13.73 -9.95 -1.37
C PHE A 219 13.38 -9.69 0.10
N LEU A 220 12.84 -8.51 0.41
CA LEU A 220 12.47 -8.10 1.77
C LEU A 220 11.11 -8.66 2.20
N GLY A 221 10.16 -8.78 1.29
CA GLY A 221 8.82 -9.33 1.54
C GLY A 221 8.80 -10.82 1.86
N VAL A 222 9.82 -11.56 1.40
CA VAL A 222 9.96 -13.01 1.64
C VAL A 222 10.87 -13.33 2.84
N ARG A 223 11.26 -12.31 3.63
CA ARG A 223 12.13 -12.54 4.79
C ARG A 223 11.44 -13.39 5.85
N GLU A 224 12.10 -14.51 6.15
CA GLU A 224 11.78 -15.36 7.29
C GLU A 224 11.91 -14.57 8.59
N ALA A 225 10.92 -14.72 9.47
CA ALA A 225 10.99 -14.14 10.80
C ALA A 225 12.19 -14.76 11.54
N PRO A 226 13.00 -13.97 12.27
CA PRO A 226 14.14 -14.52 12.98
C PRO A 226 13.68 -15.58 13.99
N ALA A 227 14.46 -16.65 14.09
CA ALA A 227 14.20 -17.72 15.04
C ALA A 227 14.03 -17.16 16.48
N PRO A 228 13.19 -17.80 17.31
CA PRO A 228 13.02 -17.39 18.70
C PRO A 228 14.36 -17.28 19.44
N LYS A 229 14.54 -16.19 20.18
CA LYS A 229 15.77 -15.93 20.96
C LYS A 229 15.83 -16.85 22.19
N ALA A 230 17.02 -17.01 22.76
CA ALA A 230 17.21 -17.73 24.03
C ALA A 230 16.25 -17.18 25.11
N GLY A 231 15.52 -18.07 25.78
CA GLY A 231 14.47 -17.73 26.76
C GLY A 231 13.03 -17.85 26.23
N VAL A 232 12.85 -17.98 24.91
CA VAL A 232 11.54 -18.26 24.30
C VAL A 232 11.37 -19.78 24.14
N LYS A 233 10.31 -20.34 24.72
CA LYS A 233 10.00 -21.78 24.59
C LYS A 233 9.27 -22.01 23.28
N VAL A 234 9.69 -23.00 22.50
CA VAL A 234 8.97 -23.42 21.30
C VAL A 234 8.05 -24.58 21.67
N VAL A 235 6.75 -24.41 21.43
CA VAL A 235 5.74 -25.46 21.65
C VAL A 235 5.36 -26.04 20.30
N SER A 236 5.50 -27.35 20.15
CA SER A 236 5.11 -28.08 18.95
C SER A 236 3.74 -28.71 19.13
N LEU A 237 2.80 -28.31 18.27
CA LEU A 237 1.47 -28.89 18.15
C LEU A 237 1.49 -29.89 16.99
N PRO A 238 1.28 -31.20 17.25
CA PRO A 238 1.29 -32.20 16.17
C PRO A 238 0.11 -31.98 15.20
N GLY A 239 0.28 -32.42 13.95
CA GLY A 239 -0.86 -32.56 13.03
C GLY A 239 -1.92 -33.48 13.65
N GLY A 240 -3.19 -33.14 13.45
CA GLY A 240 -4.33 -33.76 14.11
C GLY A 240 -4.75 -33.08 15.41
N SER A 241 -3.96 -32.14 15.94
CA SER A 241 -4.35 -31.40 17.15
C SER A 241 -5.53 -30.48 16.88
N GLU A 242 -6.45 -30.41 17.84
CA GLU A 242 -7.57 -29.48 17.81
C GLU A 242 -7.11 -28.08 18.26
N VAL A 243 -7.46 -27.07 17.48
CA VAL A 243 -7.19 -25.65 17.76
C VAL A 243 -8.50 -24.90 17.75
N LEU A 244 -8.78 -24.21 18.84
CA LEU A 244 -9.97 -23.39 19.00
C LEU A 244 -9.69 -21.98 18.46
N LEU A 245 -10.40 -21.61 17.39
CA LEU A 245 -10.46 -20.23 16.93
C LEU A 245 -11.59 -19.51 17.68
N LYS A 246 -11.23 -18.65 18.62
CA LYS A 246 -12.20 -17.76 19.28
C LYS A 246 -12.44 -16.54 18.39
N MET A 247 -13.69 -16.33 18.02
CA MET A 247 -14.11 -15.16 17.26
C MET A 247 -15.00 -14.29 18.13
N GLU A 248 -14.60 -13.06 18.34
CA GLU A 248 -15.46 -12.04 18.94
C GLU A 248 -16.21 -11.31 17.81
N MET A 249 -17.53 -11.52 17.75
CA MET A 249 -18.41 -10.83 16.80
C MET A 249 -19.16 -9.76 17.55
N ASN A 250 -18.92 -8.49 17.20
CA ASN A 250 -19.69 -7.36 17.72
C ASN A 250 -20.53 -6.79 16.59
N GLY A 251 -21.83 -6.61 16.83
CA GLY A 251 -22.76 -6.05 15.86
C GLY A 251 -23.81 -5.18 16.53
N ASP A 252 -24.27 -4.15 15.82
CA ASP A 252 -25.30 -3.24 16.32
C ASP A 252 -26.69 -3.88 16.32
N LEU A 253 -26.94 -4.81 15.40
CA LEU A 253 -28.23 -5.49 15.23
C LEU A 253 -28.29 -6.87 15.88
N LEU A 254 -27.13 -7.47 16.15
CA LEU A 254 -27.02 -8.85 16.64
C LEU A 254 -26.01 -8.87 17.79
N ALA A 255 -26.51 -9.17 18.99
CA ALA A 255 -25.64 -9.50 20.11
C ALA A 255 -25.13 -10.94 19.92
N ALA A 256 -23.84 -11.10 19.63
CA ALA A 256 -23.26 -12.43 19.60
C ALA A 256 -23.24 -12.99 21.03
N ARG A 257 -23.78 -14.20 21.20
CA ARG A 257 -23.45 -14.98 22.39
C ARG A 257 -22.01 -15.45 22.24
N PRO A 258 -21.21 -15.48 23.33
CA PRO A 258 -19.92 -16.14 23.31
C PRO A 258 -20.13 -17.59 22.90
N ALA A 259 -19.72 -17.92 21.68
CA ALA A 259 -19.64 -19.30 21.24
C ALA A 259 -18.34 -19.89 21.80
N ASP A 260 -18.32 -21.19 22.07
CA ASP A 260 -17.16 -21.91 22.63
C ASP A 260 -15.93 -21.95 21.70
N GLY A 261 -15.99 -21.27 20.56
CA GLY A 261 -14.97 -21.21 19.52
C GLY A 261 -15.31 -22.13 18.35
N LEU A 262 -14.66 -21.89 17.22
CA LEU A 262 -14.67 -22.80 16.09
C LEU A 262 -13.50 -23.76 16.25
N SER A 263 -13.81 -25.04 16.43
CA SER A 263 -12.81 -26.11 16.46
C SER A 263 -12.26 -26.39 15.07
N PHE A 264 -10.94 -26.26 14.91
CA PHE A 264 -10.22 -26.65 13.71
C PHE A 264 -9.25 -27.77 14.02
N THR A 265 -9.07 -28.70 13.09
CA THR A 265 -8.01 -29.70 13.17
C THR A 265 -6.79 -29.20 12.41
N LEU A 266 -5.64 -29.17 13.07
CA LEU A 266 -4.37 -28.85 12.40
C LEU A 266 -4.04 -29.94 11.39
N LEU A 267 -3.99 -29.60 10.10
CA LEU A 267 -3.62 -30.56 9.05
C LEU A 267 -2.11 -30.85 9.01
N GLN A 268 -1.30 -29.95 9.57
CA GLN A 268 0.17 -30.04 9.59
C GLN A 268 0.67 -29.67 10.99
N PRO A 269 1.84 -30.18 11.41
CA PRO A 269 2.44 -29.78 12.68
C PRO A 269 2.72 -28.27 12.68
N LEU A 270 2.43 -27.61 13.80
CA LEU A 270 2.60 -26.18 14.00
C LEU A 270 3.50 -25.95 15.21
N GLU A 271 4.60 -25.23 15.02
CA GLU A 271 5.43 -24.77 16.12
C GLU A 271 5.14 -23.30 16.41
N VAL A 272 4.94 -22.97 17.68
CA VAL A 272 4.62 -21.61 18.15
C VAL A 272 5.67 -21.17 19.17
N ALA A 273 6.16 -19.94 19.01
CA ALA A 273 7.09 -19.32 19.94
C ALA A 273 6.32 -18.72 21.14
N MET A 274 6.69 -19.16 22.35
CA MET A 274 6.07 -18.76 23.61
C MET A 274 7.07 -17.98 24.46
N LYS A 275 6.69 -16.77 24.86
CA LYS A 275 7.46 -15.96 25.82
C LYS A 275 6.62 -15.82 27.09
N ASP A 276 7.20 -16.22 28.23
CA ASP A 276 6.54 -16.15 29.54
C ASP A 276 5.15 -16.85 29.59
N GLY A 277 5.00 -17.94 28.81
CA GLY A 277 3.74 -18.70 28.75
C GLY A 277 2.69 -18.14 27.80
N VAL A 278 2.99 -17.06 27.06
CA VAL A 278 2.08 -16.43 26.08
C VAL A 278 2.67 -16.53 24.67
N PRO A 279 1.85 -16.78 23.62
CA PRO A 279 2.33 -16.75 22.24
C PRO A 279 2.88 -15.37 21.86
N GLU A 280 4.11 -15.32 21.36
CA GLU A 280 4.76 -14.08 20.91
C GLU A 280 4.33 -13.67 19.48
N GLY A 281 3.53 -14.53 18.82
CA GLY A 281 3.06 -14.30 17.44
C GLY A 281 4.02 -14.77 16.35
N ARG A 282 5.09 -15.51 16.69
CA ARG A 282 5.94 -16.22 15.72
C ARG A 282 5.55 -17.69 15.64
N PHE A 283 5.44 -18.21 14.42
CA PHE A 283 5.06 -19.61 14.18
C PHE A 283 5.76 -20.19 12.94
N ARG A 284 5.82 -21.51 12.84
CA ARG A 284 6.22 -22.21 11.61
C ARG A 284 5.47 -23.53 11.46
N PHE A 285 5.24 -23.96 10.22
CA PHE A 285 4.65 -25.26 9.93
C PHE A 285 5.74 -26.31 9.75
N GLY A 286 5.76 -27.30 10.64
CA GLY A 286 6.80 -28.34 10.70
C GLY A 286 8.22 -27.76 10.70
N ALA A 287 9.12 -28.34 9.90
CA ALA A 287 10.48 -27.85 9.71
C ALA A 287 10.57 -26.64 8.73
N GLY A 288 9.46 -25.96 8.46
CA GLY A 288 9.39 -24.80 7.58
C GLY A 288 10.02 -23.54 8.16
N LYS A 289 9.88 -22.44 7.41
CA LYS A 289 10.39 -21.12 7.79
C LYS A 289 9.54 -20.48 8.89
N TRP A 290 10.20 -19.76 9.79
CA TRP A 290 9.52 -18.92 10.79
C TRP A 290 8.79 -17.74 10.13
N GLN A 291 7.57 -17.47 10.59
CA GLN A 291 6.70 -16.41 10.12
C GLN A 291 6.16 -15.61 11.30
N SER A 292 5.85 -14.33 11.09
CA SER A 292 5.15 -13.52 12.10
C SER A 292 3.68 -13.36 11.73
N ILE A 293 2.80 -13.44 12.73
CA ILE A 293 1.38 -13.17 12.55
C ILE A 293 1.12 -11.72 12.09
N ARG A 294 2.05 -10.81 12.38
CA ARG A 294 2.01 -9.40 11.98
C ARG A 294 2.22 -9.19 10.49
N ASP A 295 2.75 -10.18 9.79
CA ASP A 295 3.02 -10.11 8.35
C ASP A 295 1.73 -10.33 7.50
N GLY A 296 0.58 -10.50 8.17
CA GLY A 296 -0.72 -10.65 7.50
C GLY A 296 -0.84 -11.95 6.71
N VAL A 297 -0.07 -12.98 7.06
CA VAL A 297 0.01 -14.24 6.33
C VAL A 297 -1.27 -15.07 6.53
N LEU A 298 -1.92 -14.97 7.70
CA LEU A 298 -3.20 -15.63 7.95
C LEU A 298 -4.34 -14.76 7.41
N ASP A 299 -4.99 -15.24 6.35
CA ASP A 299 -6.12 -14.58 5.69
C ASP A 299 -7.40 -15.36 5.97
N LEU A 300 -8.34 -14.74 6.70
CA LEU A 300 -9.70 -15.24 6.88
C LEU A 300 -10.61 -14.56 5.88
N ARG A 301 -11.08 -15.33 4.90
CA ARG A 301 -11.97 -14.84 3.85
C ARG A 301 -13.36 -15.41 4.00
N ILE A 302 -14.36 -14.54 4.14
CA ILE A 302 -15.77 -14.91 4.05
C ILE A 302 -16.20 -14.75 2.60
N SER A 303 -16.43 -15.86 1.92
CA SER A 303 -16.72 -15.91 0.48
C SER A 303 -18.20 -15.66 0.17
N ALA A 304 -19.10 -16.07 1.07
CA ALA A 304 -20.53 -15.89 0.90
C ALA A 304 -21.24 -15.84 2.26
N LEU A 305 -22.25 -14.97 2.34
CA LEU A 305 -23.27 -14.97 3.39
C LEU A 305 -24.61 -15.20 2.70
N SER A 306 -25.26 -16.33 2.98
CA SER A 306 -26.57 -16.63 2.42
C SER A 306 -27.60 -16.78 3.54
N PRO A 307 -28.60 -15.88 3.64
CA PRO A 307 -29.72 -16.06 4.55
C PRO A 307 -30.56 -17.25 4.06
N ARG A 308 -30.94 -18.13 4.99
CA ARG A 308 -31.80 -19.29 4.76
C ARG A 308 -32.79 -19.43 5.91
N LEU A 309 -33.86 -20.18 5.66
CA LEU A 309 -34.74 -20.69 6.71
C LEU A 309 -34.41 -22.15 6.93
N GLU A 310 -34.01 -22.50 8.14
CA GLU A 310 -33.82 -23.89 8.56
C GLU A 310 -34.81 -24.19 9.69
N ASN A 311 -35.65 -25.20 9.49
CA ASN A 311 -36.72 -25.56 10.44
C ASN A 311 -37.61 -24.38 10.85
N GLY A 312 -37.91 -23.47 9.90
CA GLY A 312 -38.72 -22.27 10.15
C GLY A 312 -38.00 -21.13 10.87
N MET A 313 -36.72 -21.29 11.21
CA MET A 313 -35.90 -20.28 11.87
C MET A 313 -34.96 -19.59 10.87
N PRO A 314 -34.79 -18.26 10.94
CA PRO A 314 -33.84 -17.54 10.10
C PRO A 314 -32.39 -17.89 10.52
N VAL A 315 -31.60 -18.41 9.58
CA VAL A 315 -30.20 -18.77 9.75
C VAL A 315 -29.37 -18.10 8.66
N VAL A 316 -28.23 -17.51 9.02
CA VAL A 316 -27.28 -16.97 8.04
C VAL A 316 -26.12 -17.94 7.90
N HIS A 317 -26.02 -18.57 6.72
CA HIS A 317 -24.90 -19.44 6.40
C HIS A 317 -23.72 -18.61 5.93
N ALA A 318 -22.56 -18.80 6.56
CA ALA A 318 -21.31 -18.17 6.17
C ALA A 318 -20.34 -19.23 5.63
N VAL A 319 -19.86 -19.04 4.40
CA VAL A 319 -18.76 -19.83 3.85
C VAL A 319 -17.48 -19.04 4.04
N ALA A 320 -16.61 -19.52 4.93
CA ALA A 320 -15.31 -18.91 5.20
C ALA A 320 -14.16 -19.87 4.90
N SER A 321 -13.03 -19.33 4.45
CA SER A 321 -11.77 -20.06 4.28
C SER A 321 -10.65 -19.33 5.01
N LEU A 322 -9.89 -20.05 5.83
CA LEU A 322 -8.65 -19.57 6.42
C LEU A 322 -7.48 -20.07 5.56
N LYS A 323 -6.70 -19.15 4.98
CA LYS A 323 -5.55 -19.47 4.15
C LYS A 323 -4.27 -18.85 4.72
N VAL A 324 -3.15 -19.46 4.38
CA VAL A 324 -1.80 -18.94 4.66
C VAL A 324 -1.27 -18.37 3.34
N SER A 325 -1.17 -17.05 3.22
CA SER A 325 -0.64 -16.38 2.04
C SER A 325 0.80 -16.84 1.75
N GLY A 326 1.09 -17.16 0.50
CA GLY A 326 2.40 -17.69 0.07
C GLY A 326 2.49 -19.22 -0.05
N ARG A 327 1.38 -19.95 0.09
CA ARG A 327 1.23 -21.37 -0.30
C ARG A 327 -0.03 -21.59 -1.13
#